data_AF-A0A7Y6BVM6-F1
#
_entry.id   AF-A0A7Y6BVM6-F1
#
_cell.length_a   1.000
_cell.length_b   1.000
_cell.length_c   1.000
_cell.angle_alpha   90.00
_cell.angle_beta   90.00
_cell.angle_gamma   90.00
#
_symmetry.space_group_name_H-M   'P 1'
#
loop_
_entity.id
_entity.type
_entity.pdbx_description
1 polymer ?
#
loop_
_entity_poly.entity_id
_entity_poly.type
_entity_poly.pdbx_seq_one_letter_code
_entity_poly.pdbx_strand_id
1 'polypeptide(L)'
;MNKGIVKYIRMEKSKKEIVVCSVPKQKWDMYYYNDPLEKIGHPHLLFVYLIDMKSRRVDQMFCFAVKQSRISSDTELFKYPYANVTNGSVCMGGNSLPTITDINQCATLHNLFFGSPSTNCYFDGHRNTSGITELRELYSKMQDTDFPDAWLLTEKITIQQLLEKQTKI
;
A
#
# COMPACT_ATOMS: atom_id res chain seq x y z
N MET A 1 -21.33 -0.89 -6.27
CA MET A 1 -19.98 -1.46 -6.05
C MET A 1 -19.10 -0.33 -5.54
N ASN A 2 -18.53 -0.46 -4.35
CA ASN A 2 -17.70 0.59 -3.78
C ASN A 2 -16.43 0.74 -4.62
N LYS A 3 -16.22 1.94 -5.15
CA LYS A 3 -15.03 2.28 -5.95
C LYS A 3 -13.80 2.02 -5.09
N GLY A 4 -13.06 0.96 -5.38
CA GLY A 4 -11.79 0.64 -4.73
C GLY A 4 -11.73 -0.74 -4.08
N ILE A 5 -12.78 -1.29 -3.47
CA ILE A 5 -12.68 -2.63 -2.87
C ILE A 5 -12.77 -3.70 -3.97
N VAL A 6 -11.71 -4.49 -4.13
CA VAL A 6 -11.60 -5.52 -5.18
C VAL A 6 -11.76 -6.94 -4.64
N LYS A 7 -11.55 -7.16 -3.33
CA LYS A 7 -11.76 -8.46 -2.70
C LYS A 7 -12.05 -8.32 -1.21
N TYR A 8 -12.90 -9.19 -0.69
CA TYR A 8 -13.18 -9.35 0.73
C TYR A 8 -13.20 -10.83 1.07
N ILE A 9 -12.49 -11.21 2.13
CA ILE A 9 -12.44 -12.58 2.65
C ILE A 9 -12.72 -12.52 4.14
N ARG A 10 -13.58 -13.41 4.61
CA ARG A 10 -13.87 -13.58 6.04
C ARG A 10 -13.41 -14.96 6.50
N MET A 11 -12.63 -14.99 7.57
CA MET A 11 -12.02 -16.20 8.13
C MET A 11 -12.58 -16.48 9.52
N GLU A 12 -13.65 -17.27 9.59
CA GLU A 12 -14.36 -17.53 10.84
C GLU A 12 -13.53 -18.27 11.90
N LYS A 13 -12.59 -19.11 11.49
CA LYS A 13 -11.75 -19.89 12.40
C LYS A 13 -10.69 -19.03 13.10
N SER A 14 -9.98 -18.19 12.36
CA SER A 14 -8.97 -17.28 12.91
C SER A 14 -9.55 -15.96 13.40
N LYS A 15 -10.86 -15.73 13.22
CA LYS A 15 -11.57 -14.49 13.56
C LYS A 15 -10.95 -13.26 12.89
N LYS A 16 -10.56 -13.40 11.63
CA LYS A 16 -9.98 -12.31 10.83
C LYS A 16 -10.78 -12.03 9.56
N GLU A 17 -10.70 -10.80 9.08
CA GLU A 17 -11.18 -10.37 7.77
C GLU A 17 -10.00 -9.82 6.97
N ILE A 18 -9.99 -10.10 5.66
CA ILE A 18 -9.06 -9.51 4.72
C ILE A 18 -9.84 -8.65 3.74
N VAL A 19 -9.48 -7.37 3.66
CA VAL A 19 -10.04 -6.43 2.70
C VAL A 19 -8.94 -6.00 1.75
N VAL A 20 -9.17 -6.14 0.45
CA VAL A 20 -8.23 -5.71 -0.60
C VAL A 20 -8.82 -4.50 -1.31
N CYS A 21 -8.11 -3.39 -1.23
CA CYS A 21 -8.46 -2.13 -1.86
C CYS A 21 -7.47 -1.80 -2.98
N SER A 22 -8.00 -1.34 -4.09
CA SER A 22 -7.27 -0.87 -5.26
C SER A 22 -7.38 0.65 -5.33
N VAL A 23 -6.22 1.30 -5.45
CA VAL A 23 -6.09 2.75 -5.49
C VAL A 23 -5.46 3.09 -6.84
N PRO A 24 -6.22 3.66 -7.80
CA PRO A 24 -5.70 3.99 -9.12
C PRO A 24 -4.46 4.87 -9.05
N LYS A 25 -3.64 4.81 -10.11
CA LYS A 25 -2.49 5.71 -10.32
C LYS A 25 -2.96 7.15 -10.17
N GLN A 26 -2.34 7.88 -9.26
CA GLN A 26 -2.66 9.27 -8.96
C GLN A 26 -1.50 9.95 -8.22
N LYS A 27 -1.64 11.25 -8.01
CA LYS A 27 -0.67 12.07 -7.29
C LYS A 27 -1.17 12.30 -5.86
N TRP A 28 -0.26 12.26 -4.89
CA TRP A 28 -0.56 12.46 -3.48
C TRP A 28 0.36 13.51 -2.88
N ASP A 29 -0.18 14.30 -1.96
CA ASP A 29 0.63 15.16 -1.12
C ASP A 29 1.25 14.29 -0.01
N MET A 30 2.57 14.40 0.14
CA MET A 30 3.39 13.59 1.03
C MET A 30 4.16 14.48 1.99
N TYR A 31 4.53 13.93 3.13
CA TYR A 31 5.41 14.61 4.09
C TYR A 31 6.75 13.88 4.13
N TYR A 32 7.85 14.57 3.82
CA TYR A 32 9.21 14.08 4.06
C TYR A 32 9.70 14.69 5.37
N TYR A 33 9.75 13.89 6.44
CA TYR A 33 9.81 14.42 7.81
C TYR A 33 8.72 15.48 8.04
N ASN A 34 9.10 16.75 8.20
CA ASN A 34 8.18 17.88 8.39
C ASN A 34 8.00 18.72 7.12
N ASP A 35 8.68 18.38 6.02
CA ASP A 35 8.60 19.10 4.75
C ASP A 35 7.41 18.56 3.92
N PRO A 36 6.35 19.36 3.67
CA PRO A 36 5.31 18.97 2.74
C PRO A 36 5.84 19.00 1.30
N LEU A 37 5.52 17.95 0.53
CA LEU A 37 5.81 17.83 -0.89
C LEU A 37 4.51 17.47 -1.61
N GLU A 38 4.09 18.31 -2.54
CA GLU A 38 2.78 18.18 -3.18
C GLU A 38 2.84 17.33 -4.44
N LYS A 39 1.71 16.67 -4.76
CA LYS A 39 1.47 16.01 -6.05
C LYS A 39 2.56 15.01 -6.47
N ILE A 40 3.01 14.18 -5.53
CA ILE A 40 3.95 13.09 -5.80
C ILE A 40 3.24 11.97 -6.57
N GLY A 41 3.71 11.65 -7.78
CA GLY A 41 3.19 10.56 -8.58
C GLY A 41 3.33 9.21 -7.92
N HIS A 42 2.23 8.50 -7.69
CA HIS A 42 2.22 7.13 -7.20
C HIS A 42 1.72 6.17 -8.30
N PRO A 43 2.23 4.93 -8.36
CA PRO A 43 1.71 3.93 -9.28
C PRO A 43 0.28 3.52 -8.90
N HIS A 44 -0.32 2.62 -9.67
CA HIS A 44 -1.55 1.95 -9.21
C HIS A 44 -1.19 1.07 -8.02
N LEU A 45 -1.86 1.28 -6.88
CA LEU A 45 -1.58 0.60 -5.63
C LEU A 45 -2.67 -0.39 -5.24
N LEU A 46 -2.27 -1.38 -4.46
CA LEU A 46 -3.11 -2.36 -3.82
C LEU A 46 -2.81 -2.38 -2.33
N PHE A 47 -3.79 -2.00 -1.52
CA PHE A 47 -3.74 -2.10 -0.08
C PHE A 47 -4.46 -3.35 0.39
N VAL A 48 -3.85 -4.08 1.33
CA VAL A 48 -4.46 -5.25 1.97
C VAL A 48 -4.53 -5.01 3.46
N TYR A 49 -5.74 -5.08 4.02
CA TYR A 49 -5.99 -4.87 5.44
C TYR A 49 -6.39 -6.19 6.08
N LEU A 50 -5.70 -6.58 7.15
CA LEU A 50 -6.08 -7.69 8.02
C LEU A 50 -6.75 -7.09 9.25
N ILE A 51 -8.01 -7.46 9.47
CA ILE A 51 -8.87 -6.88 10.50
C ILE A 51 -9.25 -7.98 11.49
N ASP A 52 -9.05 -7.74 12.78
CA ASP A 52 -9.54 -8.62 13.83
C ASP A 52 -11.05 -8.44 14.00
N MET A 53 -11.81 -9.55 13.93
CA MET A 53 -13.27 -9.50 13.94
C MET A 53 -13.85 -9.08 15.30
N LYS A 54 -13.13 -9.29 16.41
CA LYS A 54 -13.62 -9.01 17.76
C LYS A 54 -13.41 -7.56 18.15
N SER A 55 -12.19 -7.07 18.03
CA SER A 55 -11.79 -5.70 18.36
C SER A 55 -12.08 -4.72 17.24
N ARG A 56 -12.30 -5.21 16.01
CA ARG A 56 -12.46 -4.41 14.79
C ARG A 56 -11.23 -3.57 14.45
N ARG A 57 -10.07 -3.87 15.04
CA ARG A 57 -8.81 -3.18 14.75
C ARG A 57 -8.15 -3.75 13.49
N VAL A 58 -7.40 -2.90 12.79
CA VAL A 58 -6.52 -3.35 11.71
C VAL A 58 -5.22 -3.86 12.33
N ASP A 59 -5.02 -5.18 12.26
CA ASP A 59 -3.83 -5.85 12.79
C ASP A 59 -2.61 -5.60 11.91
N GLN A 60 -2.80 -5.68 10.59
CA GLN A 60 -1.74 -5.53 9.60
C GLN A 60 -2.26 -4.82 8.36
N MET A 61 -1.38 -4.05 7.76
CA MET A 61 -1.62 -3.35 6.50
C MET A 61 -0.47 -3.65 5.55
N PHE A 62 -0.80 -4.01 4.31
CA PHE A 62 0.17 -4.22 3.25
C PHE A 62 -0.09 -3.26 2.09
N CYS A 63 0.96 -2.88 1.37
CA CYS A 63 0.90 -2.02 0.19
C CYS A 63 1.81 -2.58 -0.90
N PHE A 64 1.25 -2.75 -2.10
CA PHE A 64 1.95 -3.21 -3.29
C PHE A 64 1.59 -2.32 -4.47
N ALA A 65 2.46 -2.24 -5.46
CA ALA A 65 2.14 -1.65 -6.75
C ALA A 65 1.66 -2.72 -7.74
N VAL A 66 0.86 -2.29 -8.72
CA VAL A 66 0.36 -3.11 -9.83
C VAL A 66 0.44 -2.32 -11.12
N LYS A 67 0.61 -3.00 -12.26
CA LYS A 67 0.69 -2.34 -13.59
C LYS A 67 -0.64 -2.27 -14.32
N GLN A 68 -1.57 -3.15 -13.97
CA GLN A 68 -2.83 -3.31 -14.69
C GLN A 68 -4.00 -2.69 -13.95
N SER A 69 -4.93 -2.11 -14.71
CA SER A 69 -6.13 -1.49 -14.17
C SER A 69 -7.13 -2.50 -13.62
N ARG A 70 -7.26 -3.66 -14.28
CA ARG A 70 -8.13 -4.75 -13.87
C ARG A 70 -7.41 -5.68 -12.91
N ILE A 71 -7.90 -5.75 -11.68
CA ILE A 71 -7.32 -6.60 -10.64
C ILE A 71 -7.99 -7.97 -10.63
N SER A 72 -7.17 -9.02 -10.61
CA SER A 72 -7.55 -10.43 -10.63
C SER A 72 -6.65 -11.23 -9.68
N SER A 73 -6.98 -12.49 -9.40
CA SER A 73 -6.22 -13.29 -8.43
C SER A 73 -4.78 -13.61 -8.89
N ASP A 74 -4.56 -13.68 -10.21
CA ASP A 74 -3.26 -13.89 -10.87
C ASP A 74 -2.47 -12.58 -11.10
N THR A 75 -3.00 -11.42 -10.68
CA THR A 75 -2.29 -10.14 -10.79
C THR A 75 -0.95 -10.21 -10.06
N GLU A 76 0.13 -9.94 -10.80
CA GLU A 76 1.48 -9.83 -10.27
C GLU A 76 1.62 -8.58 -9.38
N LEU A 77 2.30 -8.75 -8.24
CA LEU A 77 2.57 -7.69 -7.29
C LEU A 77 3.98 -7.15 -7.47
N PHE A 78 4.09 -5.83 -7.36
CA PHE A 78 5.33 -5.08 -7.42
C PHE A 78 5.59 -4.40 -6.08
N LYS A 79 6.87 -4.15 -5.79
CA LYS A 79 7.32 -3.40 -4.63
C LYS A 79 6.72 -2.01 -4.65
N TYR A 80 6.31 -1.54 -3.47
CA TYR A 80 6.03 -0.13 -3.28
C TYR A 80 7.34 0.67 -3.47
N PRO A 81 7.35 1.71 -4.33
CA PRO A 81 8.60 2.32 -4.78
C PRO A 81 9.21 3.34 -3.81
N TYR A 82 8.52 3.67 -2.72
CA TYR A 82 8.94 4.65 -1.72
C TYR A 82 9.15 4.01 -0.33
N ALA A 83 9.35 4.86 0.69
CA ALA A 83 9.61 4.47 2.07
C ALA A 83 8.38 3.89 2.79
N ASN A 84 8.56 3.56 4.08
CA ASN A 84 7.52 3.08 5.01
C ASN A 84 6.90 1.72 4.68
N VAL A 85 7.32 1.05 3.60
CA VAL A 85 6.86 -0.30 3.25
C VAL A 85 8.06 -1.23 3.17
N THR A 86 8.00 -2.39 3.81
CA THR A 86 9.06 -3.41 3.75
C THR A 86 8.47 -4.79 3.54
N ASN A 87 8.92 -5.49 2.49
CA ASN A 87 8.34 -6.78 2.06
C ASN A 87 6.80 -6.71 1.95
N GLY A 88 6.30 -5.60 1.42
CA GLY A 88 4.86 -5.28 1.32
C GLY A 88 4.20 -4.85 2.62
N SER A 89 4.76 -5.10 3.80
CA SER A 89 4.19 -4.67 5.08
C SER A 89 4.38 -3.17 5.28
N VAL A 90 3.29 -2.47 5.62
CA VAL A 90 3.33 -1.03 5.87
C VAL A 90 3.65 -0.77 7.33
N CYS A 91 4.65 0.07 7.56
CA CYS A 91 4.97 0.64 8.86
C CYS A 91 4.28 1.99 9.01
N MET A 92 3.31 2.07 9.93
CA MET A 92 2.68 3.34 10.33
C MET A 92 3.39 4.02 11.52
N GLY A 93 4.55 3.49 11.94
CA GLY A 93 5.27 3.95 13.12
C GLY A 93 4.41 3.82 14.39
N GLY A 94 4.32 4.89 15.17
CA GLY A 94 3.48 4.96 16.39
C GLY A 94 2.01 5.28 16.12
N ASN A 95 1.60 5.49 14.86
CA ASN A 95 0.22 5.82 14.54
C ASN A 95 -0.69 4.61 14.74
N SER A 96 -1.68 4.76 15.60
CA SER A 96 -2.71 3.74 15.79
C SER A 96 -3.70 3.81 14.63
N LEU A 97 -3.87 2.70 13.92
CA LEU A 97 -4.94 2.58 12.93
C LEU A 97 -6.31 2.63 13.64
N PRO A 98 -7.31 3.29 13.04
CA PRO A 98 -8.65 3.39 13.61
C PRO A 98 -9.31 2.01 13.70
N THR A 99 -10.33 1.93 14.56
CA THR A 99 -11.22 0.76 14.62
C THR A 99 -12.22 0.83 13.47
N ILE A 100 -12.39 -0.27 12.73
CA ILE A 100 -13.19 -0.37 11.51
C ILE A 100 -14.59 -0.89 11.83
N THR A 101 -15.56 0.01 11.91
CA THR A 101 -16.97 -0.34 12.15
C THR A 101 -17.70 -0.79 10.88
N ASP A 102 -17.26 -0.29 9.72
CA ASP A 102 -17.76 -0.65 8.40
C ASP A 102 -16.58 -0.94 7.46
N ILE A 103 -16.62 -2.07 6.75
CA ILE A 103 -15.63 -2.46 5.74
C ILE A 103 -15.42 -1.37 4.68
N ASN A 104 -16.42 -0.55 4.43
CA ASN A 104 -16.34 0.56 3.48
C ASN A 104 -15.30 1.61 3.89
N GLN A 105 -14.98 1.72 5.19
CA GLN A 105 -13.92 2.61 5.69
C GLN A 105 -12.53 2.18 5.18
N CYS A 106 -12.32 0.90 4.87
CA CYS A 106 -11.08 0.43 4.26
C CYS A 106 -10.84 1.04 2.88
N ALA A 107 -11.90 1.49 2.18
CA ALA A 107 -11.75 2.14 0.89
C ALA A 107 -11.09 3.52 0.98
N THR A 108 -10.99 4.13 2.17
CA THR A 108 -10.34 5.43 2.39
C THR A 108 -9.20 5.37 3.40
N LEU A 109 -8.96 4.20 4.02
CA LEU A 109 -7.98 4.05 5.09
C LEU A 109 -6.54 4.34 4.64
N HIS A 110 -6.24 4.13 3.35
CA HIS A 110 -4.95 4.48 2.75
C HIS A 110 -4.64 5.99 2.83
N ASN A 111 -5.64 6.86 3.00
CA ASN A 111 -5.40 8.30 3.18
C ASN A 111 -4.57 8.58 4.44
N LEU A 112 -4.69 7.76 5.48
CA LEU A 112 -3.85 7.87 6.68
C LEU A 112 -2.39 7.55 6.38
N PHE A 113 -2.13 6.62 5.45
CA PHE A 113 -0.78 6.28 5.03
C PHE A 113 -0.13 7.44 4.28
N PHE A 114 -0.82 8.07 3.33
CA PHE A 114 -0.31 9.23 2.60
C PHE A 114 -0.17 10.48 3.48
N GLY A 115 -1.09 10.68 4.42
CA GLY A 115 -1.01 11.78 5.39
C GLY A 115 0.02 11.56 6.52
N SER A 116 0.63 10.37 6.62
CA SER A 116 1.65 10.09 7.62
C SER A 116 3.03 10.54 7.13
N PRO A 117 3.86 11.15 8.00
CA PRO A 117 5.24 11.46 7.66
C PRO A 117 6.01 10.22 7.17
N SER A 118 6.67 10.38 6.03
CA SER A 118 7.66 9.44 5.54
C SER A 118 9.05 9.91 5.96
N THR A 119 9.82 8.98 6.52
CA THR A 119 11.24 9.15 6.81
C THR A 119 12.04 8.25 5.88
N ASN A 120 13.37 8.21 6.01
CA ASN A 120 14.20 7.26 5.27
C ASN A 120 14.00 5.80 5.75
N CYS A 121 13.09 5.52 6.69
CA CYS A 121 12.81 4.17 7.16
C CYS A 121 12.35 3.26 6.01
N TYR A 122 13.05 2.13 5.86
CA TYR A 122 12.81 1.14 4.81
C TYR A 122 12.96 1.66 3.38
N PHE A 123 13.60 2.81 3.18
CA PHE A 123 14.04 3.21 1.86
C PHE A 123 15.49 2.78 1.65
N ASP A 124 15.69 1.99 0.62
CA ASP A 124 17.00 1.64 0.08
C ASP A 124 16.96 1.95 -1.42
N GLY A 125 18.09 2.24 -2.06
CA GLY A 125 18.14 2.55 -3.50
C GLY A 125 17.70 1.40 -4.42
N HIS A 126 17.11 0.33 -3.88
CA HIS A 126 16.68 -0.88 -4.57
C HIS A 126 15.17 -1.11 -4.49
N ARG A 127 14.40 -0.04 -4.27
CA ARG A 127 12.92 -0.05 -4.24
C ARG A 127 12.27 0.06 -5.60
N ASN A 128 12.97 0.64 -6.55
CA ASN A 128 12.55 0.82 -7.93
C ASN A 128 13.80 0.87 -8.84
N THR A 129 13.63 0.92 -10.16
CA THR A 129 14.75 0.93 -11.10
C THR A 129 15.16 2.35 -11.57
N SER A 130 14.77 3.40 -10.86
CA SER A 130 15.15 4.78 -11.22
C SER A 130 16.64 5.07 -11.05
N GLY A 131 17.32 4.30 -10.19
CA GLY A 131 18.70 4.56 -9.77
C GLY A 131 18.84 5.64 -8.70
N ILE A 132 17.74 6.25 -8.25
CA ILE A 132 17.75 7.29 -7.21
C ILE A 132 17.82 6.62 -5.83
N THR A 133 18.86 6.94 -5.06
CA THR A 133 19.12 6.34 -3.74
C THR A 133 18.62 7.18 -2.57
N GLU A 134 18.25 8.44 -2.81
CA GLU A 134 17.75 9.36 -1.79
C GLU A 134 16.24 9.59 -1.93
N LEU A 135 15.49 9.39 -0.84
CA LEU A 135 14.02 9.46 -0.88
C LEU A 135 13.52 10.86 -1.27
N ARG A 136 14.15 11.90 -0.73
CA ARG A 136 13.77 13.29 -1.03
C ARG A 136 13.99 13.65 -2.49
N GLU A 137 15.09 13.16 -3.08
CA GLU A 137 15.36 13.33 -4.50
C GLU A 137 14.31 12.62 -5.34
N LEU A 138 13.96 11.38 -4.97
CA LEU A 138 12.93 10.61 -5.65
C LEU A 138 11.57 11.32 -5.58
N TYR A 139 11.15 11.81 -4.41
CA TYR A 139 9.93 12.62 -4.32
C TYR A 139 10.00 13.88 -5.17
N SER A 140 11.12 14.62 -5.14
CA SER A 140 11.28 15.83 -5.95
C SER A 140 11.18 15.52 -7.45
N LYS A 141 11.75 14.40 -7.89
CA LYS A 141 11.63 13.92 -9.27
C LYS A 141 10.20 13.57 -9.65
N MET A 142 9.44 13.06 -8.68
CA MET A 142 8.08 12.56 -8.86
C MET A 142 7.00 13.62 -8.62
N GLN A 143 7.36 14.85 -8.23
CA GLN A 143 6.43 15.98 -8.16
C GLN A 143 5.84 16.28 -9.54
N ASP A 144 4.53 16.47 -9.58
CA ASP A 144 3.75 16.80 -10.78
C ASP A 144 3.86 15.80 -11.95
N THR A 145 4.51 14.65 -11.76
CA THR A 145 4.68 13.61 -12.79
C THR A 145 3.95 12.33 -12.39
N ASP A 146 3.66 11.47 -13.37
CA ASP A 146 3.08 10.15 -13.12
C ASP A 146 4.18 9.14 -12.87
N PHE A 147 3.99 8.22 -11.92
CA PHE A 147 4.97 7.17 -11.66
C PHE A 147 5.18 6.27 -12.88
N PRO A 148 6.42 6.09 -13.37
CA PRO A 148 6.69 5.21 -14.50
C PRO A 148 6.55 3.74 -14.09
N ASP A 149 5.64 2.99 -14.73
CA ASP A 149 5.46 1.56 -14.41
C ASP A 149 6.70 0.72 -14.76
N ALA A 150 7.53 1.21 -15.67
CA ALA A 150 8.83 0.62 -15.99
C ALA A 150 9.78 0.59 -14.79
N TRP A 151 9.59 1.47 -13.80
CA TRP A 151 10.43 1.52 -12.60
C TRP A 151 10.03 0.51 -11.52
N LEU A 152 8.89 -0.16 -11.68
CA LEU A 152 8.40 -1.11 -10.68
C LEU A 152 9.20 -2.41 -10.68
N LEU A 153 9.65 -2.80 -9.49
CA LEU A 153 10.34 -4.07 -9.24
C LEU A 153 9.33 -5.14 -8.81
N THR A 154 9.38 -6.31 -9.43
CA THR A 154 8.49 -7.43 -9.09
C THR A 154 8.79 -8.01 -7.70
N GLU A 155 7.75 -8.37 -6.96
CA GLU A 155 7.84 -9.20 -5.74
C GLU A 155 7.83 -10.70 -6.08
N LYS A 156 7.67 -11.07 -7.37
CA LYS A 156 7.57 -12.44 -7.87
C LYS A 156 6.46 -13.26 -7.21
N ILE A 157 5.39 -12.57 -6.79
CA ILE A 157 4.19 -13.19 -6.22
C ILE A 157 2.93 -12.57 -6.83
N THR A 158 1.82 -13.31 -6.76
CA THR A 158 0.49 -12.85 -7.15
C THR A 158 -0.39 -12.50 -5.94
N ILE A 159 -1.51 -11.82 -6.19
CA ILE A 159 -2.54 -11.57 -5.16
C ILE A 159 -2.99 -12.89 -4.51
N GLN A 160 -3.22 -13.94 -5.28
CA GLN A 160 -3.61 -15.24 -4.75
C GLN A 160 -2.57 -15.78 -3.77
N GLN A 161 -1.30 -15.79 -4.15
CA GLN A 161 -0.22 -16.30 -3.31
C GLN A 161 -0.03 -15.45 -2.04
N LEU A 162 -0.21 -14.14 -2.12
CA LEU A 162 -0.23 -13.26 -0.96
C LEU A 162 -1.36 -13.66 0.01
N LEU A 163 -2.58 -13.79 -0.50
CA LEU A 163 -3.75 -14.11 0.33
C LEU A 163 -3.64 -15.51 0.94
N GLU A 164 -3.16 -16.50 0.19
CA GLU A 164 -2.90 -17.85 0.71
C GLU A 164 -1.95 -17.83 1.90
N LYS A 165 -0.87 -17.03 1.85
CA LYS A 165 0.06 -16.85 2.97
C LYS A 165 -0.64 -16.27 4.20
N GLN A 166 -1.50 -15.26 4.01
CA GLN A 166 -2.22 -14.62 5.12
C GLN A 166 -3.32 -15.51 5.70
N THR A 167 -3.92 -16.39 4.88
CA THR A 167 -5.00 -17.28 5.32
C THR A 167 -4.53 -18.54 6.04
N LYS A 168 -3.24 -18.88 5.95
CA LYS A 168 -2.63 -20.03 6.65
C LYS A 168 -2.22 -19.70 8.10
N ILE A 169 -2.38 -18.46 8.53
CA ILE A 169 -2.14 -17.95 9.89
C ILE A 169 -3.44 -18.02 10.68
#